data_AF-A0A957KJA7-F1
#
_entry.id   AF-A0A957KJA7-F1
#
_cell.length_a   1.000
_cell.length_b   1.000
_cell.length_c   1.000
_cell.angle_alpha   90.00
_cell.angle_beta   90.00
_cell.angle_gamma   90.00
#
_symmetry.space_group_name_H-M   'P 1'
#
loop_
_entity.id
_entity.type
_entity.pdbx_description
1 polymer ?
#
loop_
_entity_poly.entity_id
_entity_poly.type
_entity_poly.pdbx_seq_one_letter_code
_entity_poly.pdbx_strand_id
1 'polypeptide(L)'
;MSGNINSATYVRIRAQKSLLSSFEVRTIAFIIGHIPLSFLLSFSGWAGAVHAILVLFIGMRAAVHRNYDRVLAVLAYIAGAELLWRMTSARIFWEYGKYASIALAIFTILVSQKRTFGLKPDYQIKLNPALIFYLAFLLPSVVLTFDALDLNEVRRQLSFNLSGPLAITVLGLFLWQYSANRGSLVQLLLALVAPIVGILTLSAQ
;
A
#
# COMPACT_ATOMS: atom_id res chain seq x y z
N MET A 1 25.70 -43.81 13.77
CA MET A 1 25.90 -42.59 14.58
C MET A 1 24.60 -41.78 14.59
N SER A 2 23.64 -42.11 15.47
CA SER A 2 22.41 -41.32 15.63
C SER A 2 22.68 -40.19 16.62
N GLY A 3 22.83 -38.97 16.12
CA GLY A 3 22.99 -37.80 16.97
C GLY A 3 21.80 -37.65 17.91
N ASN A 4 22.07 -37.66 19.22
CA ASN A 4 21.10 -37.40 20.26
C ASN A 4 20.69 -35.93 20.19
N ILE A 5 19.71 -35.62 19.35
CA ILE A 5 19.15 -34.28 19.26
C ILE A 5 18.35 -34.08 20.56
N ASN A 6 18.83 -33.18 21.39
CA ASN A 6 18.19 -32.75 22.63
C ASN A 6 16.71 -32.40 22.40
N SER A 7 15.83 -32.83 23.31
CA SER A 7 14.37 -32.66 23.23
C SER A 7 13.93 -31.21 22.96
N ALA A 8 14.68 -30.23 23.50
CA ALA A 8 14.48 -28.80 23.24
C ALA A 8 14.69 -28.42 21.76
N THR A 9 15.65 -29.03 21.07
CA THR A 9 15.93 -28.79 19.65
C THR A 9 14.83 -29.40 18.77
N TYR A 10 14.35 -30.59 19.11
CA TYR A 10 13.21 -31.21 18.42
C TYR A 10 11.93 -30.37 18.51
N VAL A 11 11.61 -29.82 19.69
CA VAL A 11 10.43 -28.95 19.88
C VAL A 11 10.55 -27.67 19.05
N ARG A 12 11.74 -27.04 19.03
CA ARG A 12 12.00 -25.84 18.22
C ARG A 12 11.84 -26.10 16.72
N ILE A 13 12.40 -27.19 16.20
CA ILE A 13 12.30 -27.55 14.77
C ILE A 13 10.83 -27.83 14.40
N ARG A 14 10.09 -28.57 15.23
CA ARG A 14 8.66 -28.85 14.98
C ARG A 14 7.82 -27.57 14.98
N ALA A 15 8.03 -26.68 15.96
CA ALA A 15 7.33 -25.41 16.04
C ALA A 15 7.63 -24.51 14.84
N GLN A 16 8.91 -24.41 14.44
CA GLN A 16 9.31 -23.65 13.26
C GLN A 16 8.67 -24.20 11.98
N LYS A 17 8.69 -25.52 11.78
CA LYS A 17 8.06 -26.16 10.61
C LYS A 17 6.54 -25.92 10.56
N SER A 18 5.87 -25.99 11.72
CA SER A 18 4.44 -25.70 11.85
C SER A 18 4.10 -24.23 11.55
N LEU A 19 4.95 -23.29 11.98
CA LEU A 19 4.77 -21.86 11.70
C LEU A 19 4.94 -21.58 10.20
N LEU A 20 5.97 -22.15 9.58
CA LEU A 20 6.22 -22.02 8.14
C LEU A 20 5.04 -22.56 7.31
N SER A 21 4.55 -23.76 7.61
CA SER A 21 3.39 -24.32 6.90
C SER A 21 2.13 -23.47 7.08
N SER A 22 1.90 -22.91 8.27
CA SER A 22 0.76 -22.02 8.49
C SER A 22 0.87 -20.71 7.71
N PHE A 23 2.08 -20.18 7.55
CA PHE A 23 2.35 -18.98 6.76
C PHE A 23 2.14 -19.23 5.26
N GLU A 24 2.63 -20.37 4.75
CA GLU A 24 2.45 -20.79 3.35
C GLU A 24 0.97 -20.96 3.01
N VAL A 25 0.22 -21.70 3.83
CA VAL A 25 -1.23 -21.93 3.61
C VAL A 25 -2.00 -20.62 3.57
N ARG A 26 -1.73 -19.70 4.51
CA ARG A 26 -2.39 -18.38 4.55
C ARG A 26 -2.05 -17.53 3.33
N THR A 27 -0.80 -17.61 2.87
CA THR A 27 -0.33 -16.87 1.69
C THR A 27 -0.98 -17.39 0.41
N ILE A 28 -1.00 -18.70 0.23
CA ILE A 28 -1.64 -19.36 -0.91
C ILE A 28 -3.13 -19.07 -0.90
N ALA A 29 -3.80 -19.20 0.24
CA ALA A 29 -5.22 -18.87 0.38
C ALA A 29 -5.52 -17.40 0.06
N PHE A 30 -4.65 -16.48 0.49
CA PHE A 30 -4.78 -15.06 0.16
C PHE A 30 -4.67 -14.82 -1.35
N ILE A 31 -3.67 -15.40 -2.03
CA ILE A 31 -3.49 -15.25 -3.48
C ILE A 31 -4.65 -15.88 -4.25
N ILE A 32 -5.00 -17.14 -3.96
CA ILE A 32 -6.08 -17.86 -4.64
C ILE A 32 -7.43 -17.18 -4.38
N GLY A 33 -7.63 -16.58 -3.20
CA GLY A 33 -8.82 -15.81 -2.87
C GLY A 33 -9.07 -14.62 -3.81
N HIS A 34 -8.06 -14.14 -4.54
CA HIS A 34 -8.22 -13.08 -5.52
C HIS A 34 -8.94 -13.52 -6.80
N ILE A 35 -9.01 -14.84 -7.05
CA ILE A 35 -9.77 -15.41 -8.17
C ILE A 35 -11.26 -15.14 -7.96
N PRO A 36 -11.96 -15.68 -6.94
CA PRO A 36 -13.37 -15.38 -6.73
C PRO A 36 -13.61 -13.89 -6.42
N LEU A 37 -12.67 -13.22 -5.75
CA LEU A 37 -12.79 -11.79 -5.51
C LEU A 37 -12.87 -11.00 -6.82
N SER A 38 -12.03 -11.28 -7.82
CA SER A 38 -12.05 -10.52 -9.07
C SER A 38 -13.37 -10.67 -9.83
N PHE A 39 -13.98 -11.87 -9.81
CA PHE A 39 -15.35 -12.08 -10.29
C PHE A 39 -16.38 -11.29 -9.47
N LEU A 40 -16.25 -11.27 -8.14
CA LEU A 40 -17.15 -10.48 -7.29
C LEU A 40 -17.09 -8.98 -7.63
N LEU A 41 -15.89 -8.46 -7.91
CA LEU A 41 -15.69 -7.07 -8.29
C LEU A 41 -16.23 -6.75 -9.69
N SER A 42 -16.23 -7.72 -10.62
CA SER A 42 -16.73 -7.49 -11.98
C SER A 42 -18.26 -7.44 -12.09
N PHE A 43 -19.02 -7.97 -11.12
CA PHE A 43 -20.50 -7.89 -11.14
C PHE A 43 -21.02 -6.46 -11.05
N SER A 44 -20.35 -5.58 -10.33
CA SER A 44 -20.76 -4.18 -10.23
C SER A 44 -19.61 -3.25 -9.88
N GLY A 45 -19.56 -2.08 -10.52
CA GLY A 45 -18.58 -1.05 -10.15
C GLY A 45 -18.69 -0.58 -8.69
N TRP A 46 -19.83 -0.80 -8.03
CA TRP A 46 -19.99 -0.56 -6.59
C TRP A 46 -19.18 -1.55 -5.74
N ALA A 47 -19.12 -2.82 -6.13
CA ALA A 47 -18.29 -3.81 -5.43
C ALA A 47 -16.81 -3.41 -5.47
N GLY A 48 -16.32 -2.95 -6.62
CA GLY A 48 -14.99 -2.36 -6.77
C GLY A 48 -14.76 -1.16 -5.83
N ALA A 49 -15.73 -0.23 -5.75
CA ALA A 49 -15.64 0.94 -4.89
C ALA A 49 -15.62 0.58 -3.40
N VAL A 50 -16.48 -0.34 -2.96
CA VAL A 50 -16.49 -0.86 -1.59
C VAL A 50 -15.15 -1.52 -1.26
N HIS A 51 -14.63 -2.37 -2.15
CA HIS A 51 -13.33 -3.01 -1.97
C HIS A 51 -12.21 -1.98 -1.82
N ALA A 52 -12.18 -0.95 -2.67
CA ALA A 52 -11.19 0.13 -2.59
C ALA A 52 -11.23 0.86 -1.24
N ILE A 53 -12.42 1.25 -0.79
CA ILE A 53 -12.63 1.94 0.49
C ILE A 53 -12.21 1.04 1.68
N LEU A 54 -12.59 -0.24 1.66
CA LEU A 54 -12.22 -1.20 2.71
C LEU A 54 -10.71 -1.36 2.82
N VAL A 55 -10.01 -1.47 1.70
CA VAL A 55 -8.54 -1.56 1.66
C VAL A 55 -7.90 -0.35 2.33
N LEU A 56 -8.37 0.86 2.04
CA LEU A 56 -7.88 2.09 2.67
C LEU A 56 -8.13 2.07 4.20
N PHE A 57 -9.32 1.66 4.65
CA PHE A 57 -9.63 1.56 6.08
C PHE A 57 -8.79 0.50 6.79
N ILE A 58 -8.48 -0.63 6.15
CA ILE A 58 -7.57 -1.65 6.69
C ILE A 58 -6.18 -1.03 6.92
N GLY A 59 -5.70 -0.23 5.98
CA GLY A 59 -4.46 0.53 6.11
C GLY A 59 -4.49 1.53 7.27
N MET A 60 -5.54 2.35 7.36
CA MET A 60 -5.71 3.33 8.44
C MET A 60 -5.75 2.65 9.82
N ARG A 61 -6.50 1.55 9.95
CA ARG A 61 -6.52 0.74 11.17
C ARG A 61 -5.13 0.20 11.52
N ALA A 62 -4.36 -0.28 10.55
CA ALA A 62 -2.99 -0.73 10.76
C ALA A 62 -2.09 0.40 11.28
N ALA A 63 -2.24 1.61 10.73
CA ALA A 63 -1.51 2.80 11.18
C ALA A 63 -1.86 3.19 12.62
N VAL A 64 -3.14 3.14 13.02
CA VAL A 64 -3.58 3.39 14.41
C VAL A 64 -2.95 2.39 15.38
N HIS A 65 -2.84 1.13 15.00
CA HIS A 65 -2.18 0.09 15.79
C HIS A 65 -0.64 0.08 15.65
N ARG A 66 -0.04 1.09 15.00
CA ARG A 66 1.40 1.21 14.75
C ARG A 66 2.02 -0.02 14.07
N ASN A 67 1.24 -0.72 13.25
CA ASN A 67 1.72 -1.86 12.48
C ASN A 67 2.18 -1.39 11.09
N TYR A 68 3.38 -0.83 11.04
CA TYR A 68 3.94 -0.21 9.83
C TYR A 68 4.16 -1.23 8.70
N ASP A 69 4.56 -2.46 9.01
CA ASP A 69 4.69 -3.56 8.05
C ASP A 69 3.38 -3.81 7.31
N ARG A 70 2.26 -3.78 8.03
CA ARG A 70 0.93 -3.94 7.45
C ARG A 70 0.48 -2.72 6.66
N VAL A 71 0.84 -1.51 7.09
CA VAL A 71 0.60 -0.29 6.28
C VAL A 71 1.31 -0.40 4.93
N LEU A 72 2.55 -0.86 4.92
CA LEU A 72 3.33 -1.04 3.69
C LEU A 72 2.75 -2.13 2.79
N ALA A 73 2.33 -3.25 3.38
CA ALA A 73 1.62 -4.28 2.63
C ALA A 73 0.33 -3.72 1.99
N VAL A 74 -0.43 -2.87 2.69
CA VAL A 74 -1.63 -2.23 2.12
C VAL A 74 -1.27 -1.23 1.02
N LEU A 75 -0.21 -0.43 1.17
CA LEU A 75 0.26 0.48 0.11
C LEU A 75 0.65 -0.30 -1.15
N ALA A 76 1.36 -1.41 -1.00
CA ALA A 76 1.72 -2.29 -2.11
C ALA A 76 0.48 -2.96 -2.72
N TYR A 77 -0.48 -3.37 -1.90
CA TYR A 77 -1.76 -3.89 -2.36
C TYR A 77 -2.54 -2.86 -3.19
N ILE A 78 -2.63 -1.60 -2.75
CA ILE A 78 -3.29 -0.52 -3.49
C ILE A 78 -2.65 -0.37 -4.87
N ALA A 79 -1.31 -0.40 -4.95
CA ALA A 79 -0.60 -0.30 -6.23
C ALA A 79 -0.95 -1.43 -7.20
N GLY A 80 -1.08 -2.68 -6.71
CA GLY A 80 -1.51 -3.80 -7.55
C GLY A 80 -3.01 -3.79 -7.87
N ALA A 81 -3.85 -3.43 -6.90
CA ALA A 81 -5.30 -3.44 -7.02
C ALA A 81 -5.85 -2.28 -7.87
N GLU A 82 -5.07 -1.23 -8.09
CA GLU A 82 -5.48 -0.11 -8.94
C GLU A 82 -5.88 -0.58 -10.34
N LEU A 83 -5.08 -1.44 -10.97
CA LEU A 83 -5.42 -2.00 -12.27
C LEU A 83 -6.67 -2.88 -12.20
N LEU A 84 -6.85 -3.65 -11.13
CA LEU A 84 -8.04 -4.48 -10.93
C LEU A 84 -9.32 -3.63 -10.83
N TRP A 85 -9.27 -2.51 -10.10
CA TRP A 85 -10.39 -1.56 -10.02
C TRP A 85 -10.70 -0.92 -11.37
N ARG A 86 -9.67 -0.62 -12.17
CA ARG A 86 -9.84 -0.09 -13.53
C ARG A 86 -10.51 -1.11 -14.45
N MET A 87 -10.06 -2.37 -14.43
CA MET A 87 -10.63 -3.44 -15.25
C MET A 87 -12.08 -3.75 -14.89
N THR A 88 -12.42 -3.65 -13.60
CA THR A 88 -13.78 -3.91 -13.10
C THR A 88 -14.70 -2.69 -13.17
N SER A 89 -14.24 -1.59 -13.77
CA SER A 89 -14.99 -0.32 -13.86
C SER A 89 -15.51 0.16 -12.50
N ALA A 90 -14.67 0.06 -11.47
CA ALA A 90 -15.00 0.49 -10.12
C ALA A 90 -15.45 1.96 -10.11
N ARG A 91 -16.49 2.27 -9.33
CA ARG A 91 -17.06 3.62 -9.19
C ARG A 91 -16.23 4.51 -8.25
N ILE A 92 -14.95 4.62 -8.55
CA ILE A 92 -13.98 5.48 -7.86
C ILE A 92 -13.37 6.44 -8.87
N PHE A 93 -12.77 7.53 -8.38
CA PHE A 93 -12.14 8.50 -9.26
C PHE A 93 -10.87 7.90 -9.91
N TRP A 94 -10.51 8.42 -11.08
CA TRP A 94 -9.45 7.86 -11.93
C TRP A 94 -8.08 7.74 -11.23
N GLU A 95 -7.76 8.68 -10.35
CA GLU A 95 -6.48 8.75 -9.63
C GLU A 95 -6.53 8.12 -8.23
N TYR A 96 -7.49 7.22 -7.97
CA TYR A 96 -7.75 6.65 -6.64
C TYR A 96 -6.52 6.03 -5.98
N GLY A 97 -5.80 5.17 -6.69
CA GLY A 97 -4.63 4.50 -6.13
C GLY A 97 -3.60 5.50 -5.59
N LYS A 98 -3.32 6.58 -6.34
CA LYS A 98 -2.37 7.63 -5.94
C LYS A 98 -2.86 8.39 -4.71
N TYR A 99 -4.09 8.90 -4.72
CA TYR A 99 -4.59 9.69 -3.59
C TYR A 99 -4.85 8.84 -2.34
N ALA A 100 -5.29 7.59 -2.48
CA ALA A 100 -5.43 6.66 -1.36
C ALA A 100 -4.06 6.36 -0.71
N SER A 101 -3.02 6.14 -1.53
CA SER A 101 -1.66 5.92 -1.05
C SER A 101 -1.08 7.14 -0.34
N ILE A 102 -1.27 8.35 -0.92
CA ILE A 102 -0.89 9.62 -0.30
C ILE A 102 -1.61 9.80 1.04
N ALA A 103 -2.94 9.62 1.06
CA ALA A 103 -3.75 9.79 2.26
C ALA A 103 -3.33 8.82 3.36
N LEU A 104 -3.08 7.55 3.03
CA LEU A 104 -2.63 6.54 3.98
C LEU A 104 -1.24 6.87 4.54
N ALA A 105 -0.30 7.29 3.69
CA ALA A 105 1.04 7.69 4.11
C ALA A 105 1.00 8.92 5.04
N ILE A 106 0.28 9.99 4.66
CA ILE A 106 0.09 11.18 5.50
C ILE A 106 -0.57 10.80 6.82
N PHE A 107 -1.66 10.03 6.78
CA PHE A 107 -2.36 9.58 7.97
C PHE A 107 -1.44 8.80 8.92
N THR A 108 -0.61 7.91 8.39
CA THR A 108 0.36 7.14 9.17
C THR A 108 1.42 8.04 9.82
N ILE A 109 1.93 9.01 9.07
CA ILE A 109 2.86 10.02 9.60
C ILE A 109 2.21 10.81 10.74
N LEU A 110 0.99 11.32 10.55
CA LEU A 110 0.29 12.11 11.57
C LEU A 110 -0.02 11.31 12.83
N VAL A 111 -0.43 10.05 12.69
CA VAL A 111 -0.73 9.17 13.83
C VAL A 111 0.54 8.76 14.58
N SER A 112 1.64 8.51 13.88
CA SER A 112 2.93 8.16 14.49
C SER A 112 3.57 9.31 15.26
N GLN A 113 3.24 10.57 14.91
CA GLN A 113 3.69 11.76 15.64
C GLN A 113 2.96 12.01 16.96
N LYS A 114 1.75 11.45 17.15
CA LYS A 114 0.99 11.67 18.39
C LYS A 114 1.75 11.05 19.56
N ARG A 115 2.21 11.89 20.49
CA ARG A 115 2.76 11.44 21.78
C ARG A 115 1.65 10.77 22.56
N THR A 116 1.72 9.47 22.73
CA THR A 116 0.94 8.77 23.76
C THR A 116 1.57 9.13 25.10
N PHE A 117 0.77 9.57 26.08
CA PHE A 117 1.14 9.91 27.46
C PHE A 117 2.52 9.36 27.90
N GLY A 118 3.54 10.24 27.91
CA GLY A 118 4.87 9.93 28.43
C GLY A 118 5.84 9.16 27.52
N LEU A 119 5.41 8.69 26.35
CA LEU A 119 6.27 7.97 25.41
C LEU A 119 6.84 8.92 24.34
N LYS A 120 8.13 8.76 24.03
CA LYS A 120 8.78 9.45 22.91
C LYS A 120 8.06 9.10 21.60
N PRO A 121 8.02 9.99 20.59
CA PRO A 121 7.53 9.63 19.28
C PRO A 121 8.30 8.42 18.76
N ASP A 122 7.59 7.37 18.33
CA ASP A 122 8.20 6.21 17.66
C ASP A 122 8.81 6.61 16.30
N TYR A 123 8.41 7.77 15.78
CA TYR A 123 8.73 8.28 14.46
C TYR A 123 9.13 9.76 14.54
N GLN A 124 10.37 10.08 14.14
CA GLN A 124 10.85 11.47 14.03
C GLN A 124 11.00 11.83 12.56
N ILE A 125 10.04 12.60 12.01
CA ILE A 125 10.10 13.01 10.61
C ILE A 125 11.44 13.68 10.30
N LYS A 126 12.28 12.96 9.57
CA LYS A 126 13.44 13.56 8.89
C LYS A 126 12.97 14.03 7.52
N LEU A 127 12.74 15.33 7.42
CA LEU A 127 12.49 15.97 6.13
C LEU A 127 13.72 15.73 5.25
N ASN A 128 13.53 15.05 4.11
CA ASN A 128 14.58 14.90 3.11
C ASN A 128 14.49 16.09 2.14
N PRO A 129 15.45 17.04 2.16
CA PRO A 129 15.39 18.22 1.31
C PRO A 129 15.31 17.87 -0.18
N ALA A 130 15.90 16.76 -0.62
CA ALA A 130 15.87 16.36 -2.03
C ALA A 130 14.45 16.07 -2.53
N LEU A 131 13.61 15.43 -1.71
CA LEU A 131 12.21 15.16 -2.06
C LEU A 131 11.39 16.44 -2.09
N ILE A 132 11.67 17.37 -1.17
CA ILE A 132 11.00 18.68 -1.14
C ILE A 132 11.40 19.51 -2.35
N PHE A 133 12.69 19.56 -2.70
CA PHE A 133 13.16 20.26 -3.89
C PHE A 133 12.62 19.62 -5.17
N TYR A 134 12.55 18.30 -5.26
CA TYR A 134 11.92 17.61 -6.39
C TYR A 134 10.50 18.12 -6.66
N LEU A 135 9.66 18.22 -5.62
CA LEU A 135 8.31 18.75 -5.77
C LEU A 135 8.30 20.26 -6.03
N ALA A 136 9.18 21.02 -5.38
CA ALA A 136 9.26 22.47 -5.53
C ALA A 136 9.63 22.91 -6.96
N PHE A 137 10.53 22.17 -7.62
CA PHE A 137 10.95 22.45 -9.00
C PHE A 137 9.83 22.25 -10.03
N LEU A 138 8.72 21.59 -9.65
CA LEU A 138 7.54 21.44 -10.50
C LEU A 138 6.56 22.61 -10.36
N LEU A 139 6.67 23.42 -9.31
CA LEU A 139 5.78 24.56 -9.07
C LEU A 139 5.78 25.63 -10.17
N PRO A 140 6.90 25.95 -10.86
CA PRO A 140 6.87 26.89 -11.98
C PRO A 140 5.91 26.46 -13.10
N SER A 141 5.82 25.16 -13.39
CA SER A 141 4.89 24.65 -14.40
C SER A 141 3.43 24.84 -14.01
N VAL A 142 3.12 24.90 -12.71
CA VAL A 142 1.78 25.16 -12.20
C VAL A 142 1.34 26.57 -12.54
N VAL A 143 2.20 27.55 -12.29
CA VAL A 143 1.94 28.97 -12.56
C VAL A 143 1.65 29.19 -14.05
N LEU A 144 2.49 28.64 -14.92
CA LEU A 144 2.31 28.74 -16.38
C LEU A 144 0.99 28.13 -16.88
N THR A 145 0.45 27.13 -16.17
CA THR A 145 -0.80 26.47 -16.55
C THR A 145 -2.01 27.38 -16.33
N PHE A 146 -2.00 28.23 -15.29
CA PHE A 146 -3.09 29.17 -15.01
C PHE A 146 -3.23 30.27 -16.07
N ASP A 147 -2.13 30.67 -16.69
CA ASP A 147 -2.14 31.68 -17.75
C ASP A 147 -2.60 31.11 -19.10
N ALA A 148 -2.55 29.78 -19.27
CA ALA A 148 -2.77 29.12 -20.55
C ALA A 148 -4.17 28.49 -20.72
N LEU A 149 -4.88 28.20 -19.62
CA LEU A 149 -6.08 27.35 -19.64
C LEU A 149 -7.19 27.87 -18.72
N ASP A 150 -8.43 27.50 -19.03
CA ASP A 150 -9.58 27.76 -18.17
C ASP A 150 -9.49 26.99 -16.84
N LEU A 151 -10.09 27.53 -15.76
CA LEU A 151 -10.01 26.97 -14.41
C LEU A 151 -10.34 25.46 -14.31
N ASN A 152 -11.34 25.00 -15.06
CA ASN A 152 -11.74 23.58 -15.08
C ASN A 152 -10.64 22.70 -15.69
N GLU A 153 -10.01 23.18 -16.76
CA GLU A 153 -8.94 22.47 -17.45
C GLU A 153 -7.64 22.53 -16.64
N VAL A 154 -7.32 23.68 -16.05
CA VAL A 154 -6.20 23.83 -15.10
C VAL A 154 -6.31 22.79 -13.99
N ARG A 155 -7.48 22.67 -13.35
CA ARG A 155 -7.69 21.67 -12.30
C ARG A 155 -7.45 20.25 -12.80
N ARG A 156 -7.96 19.91 -13.99
CA ARG A 156 -7.83 18.57 -14.57
C ARG A 156 -6.36 18.25 -14.86
N GLN A 157 -5.68 19.14 -15.58
CA GLN A 157 -4.28 19.00 -15.96
C GLN A 157 -3.37 18.96 -14.75
N LEU A 158 -3.57 19.86 -13.80
CA LEU A 158 -2.74 19.94 -12.61
C LEU A 158 -2.88 18.69 -11.73
N SER A 159 -4.12 18.22 -11.53
CA SER A 159 -4.38 17.00 -10.75
C SER A 159 -3.74 15.78 -11.40
N PHE A 160 -3.87 15.64 -12.73
CA PHE A 160 -3.29 14.53 -13.47
C PHE A 160 -1.75 14.55 -13.41
N ASN A 161 -1.14 15.69 -13.75
CA ASN A 161 0.32 15.82 -13.86
C ASN A 161 1.05 15.83 -12.52
N LEU A 162 0.47 16.44 -11.47
CA LEU A 162 1.13 16.51 -10.15
C LEU A 162 0.82 15.33 -9.23
N SER A 163 -0.21 14.53 -9.50
CA SER A 163 -0.58 13.38 -8.64
C SER A 163 0.57 12.39 -8.45
N GLY A 164 1.32 12.08 -9.52
CA GLY A 164 2.46 11.17 -9.50
C GLY A 164 3.63 11.72 -8.68
N PRO A 165 4.16 12.91 -9.03
CA PRO A 165 5.24 13.54 -8.26
C PRO A 165 4.89 13.74 -6.77
N LEU A 166 3.64 14.13 -6.47
CA LEU A 166 3.17 14.24 -5.10
C LEU A 166 3.18 12.88 -4.38
N ALA A 167 2.72 11.82 -5.05
CA ALA A 167 2.75 10.47 -4.49
C ALA A 167 4.18 10.01 -4.17
N ILE A 168 5.13 10.20 -5.10
CA ILE A 168 6.55 9.86 -4.89
C ILE A 168 7.13 10.65 -3.71
N THR A 169 6.84 11.95 -3.62
CA THR A 169 7.36 12.81 -2.55
C THR A 169 6.86 12.33 -1.18
N VAL A 170 5.54 12.14 -1.04
CA VAL A 170 4.92 11.75 0.23
C VAL A 170 5.31 10.32 0.63
N LEU A 171 5.22 9.37 -0.31
CA LEU A 171 5.62 7.98 -0.05
C LEU A 171 7.11 7.87 0.21
N GLY A 172 7.95 8.65 -0.49
CA GLY A 172 9.38 8.73 -0.25
C GLY A 172 9.71 9.22 1.16
N LEU A 173 9.03 10.27 1.64
CA LEU A 173 9.20 10.79 3.01
C LEU A 173 8.77 9.77 4.07
N PHE A 174 7.73 8.99 3.79
CA PHE A 174 7.27 7.91 4.65
C PHE A 174 8.24 6.72 4.66
N LEU A 175 8.69 6.27 3.48
CA LEU A 175 9.55 5.10 3.32
C LEU A 175 11.01 5.35 3.73
N TRP A 176 11.50 6.59 3.61
CA TRP A 176 12.88 6.96 3.92
C TRP A 176 13.34 6.53 5.32
N GLN A 177 12.40 6.44 6.25
CA GLN A 177 12.67 6.18 7.66
C GLN A 177 12.33 4.74 8.06
N TYR A 178 11.73 3.98 7.15
CA TYR A 178 11.34 2.62 7.41
C TYR A 178 12.47 1.66 7.04
N SER A 179 12.91 0.87 8.03
CA SER A 179 13.86 -0.22 7.81
C SER A 179 13.10 -1.54 7.60
N ALA A 180 13.04 -2.00 6.35
CA ALA A 180 12.37 -3.25 6.01
C ALA A 180 13.27 -4.45 6.34
N ASN A 181 12.75 -5.40 7.12
CA ASN A 181 13.37 -6.72 7.22
C ASN A 181 12.93 -7.62 6.04
N ARG A 182 13.62 -8.74 5.83
CA ARG A 182 13.29 -9.67 4.73
C ARG A 182 11.85 -10.17 4.77
N GLY A 183 11.29 -10.43 5.95
CA GLY A 183 9.91 -10.86 6.11
C GLY A 183 8.92 -9.77 5.67
N SER A 184 9.17 -8.52 6.03
CA SER A 184 8.35 -7.37 5.61
C SER A 184 8.40 -7.16 4.09
N LEU A 185 9.57 -7.35 3.46
CA LEU A 185 9.71 -7.29 2.00
C LEU A 185 8.90 -8.40 1.31
N VAL A 186 8.94 -9.63 1.82
CA VAL A 186 8.14 -10.73 1.28
C VAL A 186 6.65 -10.43 1.41
N GLN A 187 6.19 -9.92 2.55
CA GLN A 187 4.78 -9.53 2.72
C GLN A 187 4.36 -8.42 1.77
N LEU A 188 5.24 -7.43 1.54
CA LEU A 188 5.03 -6.33 0.60
C LEU A 188 4.87 -6.86 -0.84
N LEU A 189 5.79 -7.73 -1.28
CA LEU A 189 5.74 -8.35 -2.61
C LEU A 189 4.47 -9.21 -2.78
N LEU A 190 4.12 -10.02 -1.77
CA LEU A 190 2.91 -10.83 -1.82
C LEU A 190 1.65 -9.97 -1.90
N ALA A 191 1.60 -8.85 -1.18
CA ALA A 191 0.49 -7.92 -1.24
C ALA A 191 0.36 -7.22 -2.60
N LEU A 192 1.49 -6.90 -3.25
CA LEU A 192 1.52 -6.35 -4.60
C LEU A 192 1.05 -7.37 -5.65
N VAL A 193 1.48 -8.63 -5.53
CA VAL A 193 1.21 -9.69 -6.52
C VAL A 193 -0.21 -10.23 -6.41
N ALA A 194 -0.81 -10.27 -5.22
CA ALA A 194 -2.11 -10.91 -5.03
C ALA A 194 -3.23 -10.34 -5.93
N PRO A 195 -3.40 -9.00 -6.08
CA PRO A 195 -4.35 -8.44 -7.03
C PRO A 195 -4.08 -8.78 -8.50
N ILE A 196 -2.81 -9.01 -8.87
CA ILE A 196 -2.41 -9.37 -10.24
C ILE A 196 -2.98 -10.72 -10.65
N VAL A 197 -3.11 -11.67 -9.71
CA VAL A 197 -3.79 -12.95 -9.99
C VAL A 197 -5.27 -12.74 -10.31
N GLY A 198 -5.93 -11.80 -9.63
CA GLY A 198 -7.29 -11.39 -9.96
C GLY A 198 -7.40 -10.79 -11.37
N ILE A 199 -6.43 -9.94 -11.75
CA ILE A 199 -6.32 -9.36 -13.09
C ILE A 199 -6.18 -10.45 -14.15
N LEU A 200 -5.24 -11.39 -13.97
CA LEU A 200 -5.01 -12.50 -14.90
C LEU A 200 -6.27 -13.35 -15.11
N THR A 201 -7.02 -13.57 -14.03
CA THR A 201 -8.28 -14.32 -14.06
C THR A 201 -9.34 -13.62 -14.91
N LEU A 202 -9.46 -12.28 -14.80
CA LEU A 202 -10.42 -11.52 -15.59
C LEU A 202 -9.99 -11.37 -17.04
N SER A 203 -8.68 -11.27 -17.32
CA SER A 203 -8.18 -11.14 -18.70
C SER A 203 -8.27 -12.43 -19.53
N ALA A 204 -8.44 -13.58 -18.87
CA ALA A 204 -8.54 -14.88 -19.52
C ALA A 204 -9.96 -15.23 -19.99
N GLN A 205 -10.94 -14.34 -19.77
CA GLN A 205 -12.35 -14.46 -20.18
C GLN A 205 -12.62 -13.60 -21.40
#